data_AF-A0A5T6X0I1-F1
#
_entry.id   AF-A0A5T6X0I1-F1
#
_cell.length_a   1.000
_cell.length_b   1.000
_cell.length_c   1.000
_cell.angle_alpha   90.00
_cell.angle_beta   90.00
_cell.angle_gamma   90.00
#
_symmetry.space_group_name_H-M   'P 1'
#
loop_
_entity.id
_entity.type
_entity.pdbx_description
1 polymer ?
#
loop_
_entity_poly.entity_id
_entity_poly.type
_entity_poly.pdbx_seq_one_letter_code
_entity_poly.pdbx_strand_id
1 'polypeptide(L)'
;MESMAEGMIKDLVASGHALADDMTGAPSVLIRCLAAQLEVQLVRANALAAENVGLKAFKTAVYQQMGAGCEAPEFSITEGLSNLRRFADTLHAIEREFFTKEVPDEECKGETVEECPLAWGMSVEQYVAEFRKCLAEVRESARNEGINYAASRLAAAFNHGFIDKPVAEVLDVTRMILSAKEDLANDSLPAADGLFGEYAEKAIEEWAAQLRKGVQS
;
A
#
# COMPACT_ATOMS: atom_id res chain seq x y z
N MET A 1 15.86 -37.89 16.40
CA MET A 1 17.06 -38.55 16.93
C MET A 1 16.89 -38.51 18.44
N GLU A 2 16.73 -39.66 19.07
CA GLU A 2 16.47 -39.76 20.51
C GLU A 2 17.66 -39.20 21.30
N SER A 3 17.39 -38.34 22.28
CA SER A 3 18.48 -37.76 23.08
C SER A 3 19.04 -38.80 24.05
N MET A 4 20.32 -38.69 24.41
CA MET A 4 20.93 -39.57 25.42
C MET A 4 20.15 -39.56 26.74
N ALA A 5 19.60 -38.40 27.13
CA ALA A 5 18.77 -38.26 28.31
C ALA A 5 17.41 -38.98 28.19
N GLU A 6 16.78 -38.92 27.01
CA GLU A 6 15.51 -39.63 26.75
C GLU A 6 15.68 -41.14 26.89
N GLY A 7 16.76 -41.70 26.34
CA GLY A 7 17.08 -43.13 26.49
C GLY A 7 17.32 -43.54 27.94
N MET A 8 18.11 -42.77 28.69
CA MET A 8 18.36 -43.04 30.12
C MET A 8 17.07 -43.00 30.96
N ILE A 9 16.13 -42.11 30.65
CA ILE A 9 14.84 -42.03 31.35
C ILE A 9 13.96 -43.24 31.01
N LYS A 10 13.91 -43.68 29.74
CA LYS A 10 13.18 -44.90 29.35
C LYS A 10 13.72 -46.14 30.05
N ASP A 11 15.03 -46.27 30.14
CA ASP A 11 15.68 -47.37 30.86
C ASP A 11 15.36 -47.35 32.36
N LEU A 12 15.29 -46.16 32.97
CA LEU A 12 14.92 -45.99 34.37
C LEU A 12 13.44 -46.31 34.63
N VAL A 13 12.54 -45.91 33.72
CA VAL A 13 11.12 -46.28 33.75
C VAL A 13 10.96 -47.81 33.69
N ALA A 14 11.63 -48.46 32.73
CA ALA A 14 11.59 -49.91 32.58
C ALA A 14 12.14 -50.64 33.81
N SER A 15 13.27 -50.15 34.35
CA SER A 15 13.87 -50.69 35.58
C SER A 15 12.96 -50.50 36.81
N GLY A 16 12.27 -49.35 36.90
CA GLY A 16 11.30 -49.09 37.95
C GLY A 16 10.09 -50.03 37.90
N HIS A 17 9.57 -50.32 36.69
CA HIS A 17 8.50 -51.31 36.52
C HIS A 17 8.96 -52.72 36.92
N ALA A 18 10.12 -53.17 36.43
CA ALA A 18 10.68 -54.47 36.79
C ALA A 18 10.90 -54.61 38.31
N LEU A 19 11.45 -53.58 38.95
CA LEU A 19 11.64 -53.56 40.40
C LEU A 19 10.31 -53.60 41.17
N ALA A 20 9.29 -52.90 40.69
CA ALA A 20 7.97 -52.95 41.31
C ALA A 20 7.32 -54.34 41.21
N ASP A 21 7.57 -55.07 40.13
CA ASP A 21 7.04 -56.42 39.90
C ASP A 21 7.71 -57.47 40.79
N ASP A 22 8.99 -57.26 41.16
CA ASP A 22 9.73 -58.10 42.11
C ASP A 22 9.38 -57.82 43.59
N MET A 23 8.54 -56.81 43.86
CA MET A 23 8.18 -56.36 45.21
C MET A 23 6.71 -56.63 45.55
N THR A 24 6.39 -56.61 46.85
CA THR A 24 5.00 -56.76 47.34
C THR A 24 4.61 -55.63 48.30
N GLY A 25 3.30 -55.39 48.46
CA GLY A 25 2.76 -54.39 49.38
C GLY A 25 2.94 -52.95 48.90
N ALA A 26 2.87 -52.00 49.84
CA ALA A 26 2.90 -50.56 49.55
C ALA A 26 4.14 -50.08 48.76
N PRO A 27 5.36 -50.59 48.97
CA PRO A 27 6.53 -50.17 48.20
C PRO A 27 6.43 -50.46 46.69
N SER A 28 5.88 -51.62 46.31
CA SER A 28 5.64 -51.98 44.89
C SER A 28 4.73 -50.96 44.20
N VAL A 29 3.65 -50.57 44.88
CA VAL A 29 2.69 -49.58 44.35
C VAL A 29 3.35 -48.22 44.16
N LEU A 30 4.13 -47.76 45.14
CA LEU A 30 4.82 -46.47 45.06
C LEU A 30 5.83 -46.43 43.90
N ILE A 31 6.64 -47.47 43.73
CA ILE A 31 7.62 -47.53 42.65
C ILE A 31 6.93 -47.58 41.28
N ARG A 32 5.85 -48.36 41.14
CA ARG A 32 5.06 -48.40 39.90
C ARG A 32 4.44 -47.04 39.56
N CYS A 33 3.90 -46.33 40.56
CA CYS A 33 3.38 -44.98 40.38
C CYS A 33 4.47 -43.97 39.98
N LEU A 34 5.67 -44.07 40.57
CA LEU A 34 6.81 -43.22 40.22
C LEU A 34 7.28 -43.47 38.78
N ALA A 35 7.38 -44.74 38.36
CA ALA A 35 7.74 -45.11 36.99
C ALA A 35 6.73 -44.58 35.96
N ALA A 36 5.43 -44.77 36.21
CA ALA A 36 4.36 -44.25 35.36
C ALA A 36 4.35 -42.70 35.32
N GLN A 37 4.60 -42.04 36.45
CA GLN A 37 4.71 -40.59 36.50
C GLN A 37 5.91 -40.10 35.67
N LEU A 38 7.04 -40.79 35.74
CA LEU A 38 8.23 -40.46 34.96
C LEU A 38 8.00 -40.63 33.46
N GLU A 39 7.26 -41.67 33.04
CA GLU A 39 6.84 -41.87 31.66
C GLU A 39 5.96 -40.71 31.15
N VAL A 40 4.94 -40.32 31.93
CA VAL A 40 4.09 -39.17 31.59
C VAL A 40 4.89 -37.87 31.47
N GLN A 41 5.85 -37.64 32.38
CA GLN A 41 6.72 -36.46 32.31
C GLN A 41 7.62 -36.48 31.07
N LEU A 42 8.13 -37.66 30.69
CA LEU A 42 8.94 -37.80 29.48
C LEU A 42 8.13 -37.44 28.23
N VAL A 43 6.91 -37.96 28.11
CA VAL A 43 6.02 -37.64 26.96
C VAL A 43 5.74 -36.14 26.89
N ARG A 44 5.44 -35.50 28.03
CA ARG A 44 5.20 -34.05 28.09
C ARG A 44 6.45 -33.24 27.73
N ALA A 45 7.62 -33.64 28.23
CA ALA A 45 8.87 -32.97 27.91
C ALA A 45 9.20 -33.07 26.41
N ASN A 46 8.99 -34.23 25.80
CA ASN A 46 9.16 -34.43 24.35
C ASN A 46 8.19 -33.58 23.53
N ALA A 47 6.92 -33.48 23.94
CA ALA A 47 5.94 -32.62 23.28
C ALA A 47 6.34 -31.14 23.33
N LEU A 48 6.75 -30.64 24.51
CA LEU A 48 7.26 -29.27 24.67
C LEU A 48 8.54 -29.02 23.86
N ALA A 49 9.43 -30.01 23.78
CA ALA A 49 10.64 -29.90 22.96
C ALA A 49 10.30 -29.76 21.47
N ALA A 50 9.35 -30.54 20.98
CA ALA A 50 8.86 -30.46 19.60
C ALA A 50 8.21 -29.10 19.29
N GLU A 51 7.34 -28.60 20.18
CA GLU A 51 6.72 -27.27 20.05
C GLU A 51 7.78 -26.16 20.03
N ASN A 52 8.77 -26.22 20.92
CA ASN A 52 9.87 -25.24 20.97
C ASN A 52 10.70 -25.23 19.68
N VAL A 53 10.92 -26.38 19.04
CA VAL A 53 11.57 -26.43 17.72
C VAL A 53 10.71 -25.72 16.67
N GLY A 54 9.41 -25.95 16.67
CA GLY A 54 8.45 -25.27 15.79
C GLY A 54 8.44 -23.74 15.98
N LEU A 55 8.38 -23.29 17.23
CA LEU A 55 8.40 -21.86 17.56
C LEU A 55 9.70 -21.18 17.15
N LYS A 56 10.86 -21.85 17.31
CA LYS A 56 12.16 -21.33 16.85
C LYS A 56 12.22 -21.21 15.33
N ALA A 57 11.69 -22.20 14.62
CA ALA A 57 11.60 -22.15 13.16
C ALA A 57 10.68 -21.01 12.69
N PHE A 58 9.51 -20.87 13.31
CA PHE A 58 8.58 -19.77 13.02
C PHE A 58 9.22 -18.41 13.29
N LYS A 59 9.86 -18.21 14.45
CA LYS A 59 10.59 -16.99 14.79
C LYS A 59 11.62 -16.65 13.71
N THR A 60 12.42 -17.64 13.31
CA THR A 60 13.43 -17.46 12.26
C THR A 60 12.82 -17.03 10.93
N ALA A 61 11.72 -17.65 10.52
CA ALA A 61 11.01 -17.32 9.29
C ALA A 61 10.46 -15.88 9.31
N VAL A 62 9.83 -15.46 10.42
CA VAL A 62 9.31 -14.10 10.58
C VAL A 62 10.44 -13.07 10.50
N TYR A 63 11.55 -13.31 11.18
CA TYR A 63 12.71 -12.42 11.16
C TYR A 63 13.27 -12.26 9.75
N GLN A 64 13.39 -13.36 9.01
CA GLN A 64 13.85 -13.35 7.63
C GLN A 64 12.90 -12.56 6.71
N GLN A 65 11.59 -12.72 6.87
CA GLN A 65 10.60 -11.94 6.10
C GLN A 65 10.67 -10.44 6.40
N MET A 66 10.97 -10.08 7.64
CA MET A 66 11.17 -8.68 8.06
C MET A 66 12.54 -8.11 7.64
N GLY A 67 13.41 -8.90 7.02
CA GLY A 67 14.79 -8.50 6.71
C GLY A 67 15.64 -8.23 7.95
N ALA A 68 15.23 -8.73 9.12
CA ALA A 68 15.92 -8.56 10.39
C ALA A 68 16.89 -9.72 10.64
N GLY A 69 18.06 -9.43 11.21
CA GLY A 69 19.00 -10.47 11.65
C GLY A 69 18.38 -11.32 12.78
N CYS A 70 18.68 -12.62 12.83
CA CYS A 70 18.14 -13.58 13.80
C CYS A 70 18.38 -13.23 15.29
N GLU A 71 19.30 -12.30 15.55
CA GLU A 71 19.62 -11.78 16.89
C GLU A 71 18.83 -10.51 17.26
N ALA A 72 17.97 -9.99 16.38
CA ALA A 72 17.20 -8.80 16.67
C ALA A 72 16.28 -8.99 17.90
N PRO A 73 16.13 -7.96 18.75
CA PRO A 73 15.21 -8.03 19.88
C PRO A 73 13.78 -8.35 19.42
N GLU A 74 13.06 -9.16 20.18
CA GLU A 74 11.69 -9.59 19.82
C GLU A 74 10.72 -8.42 19.67
N PHE A 75 10.87 -7.39 20.51
CA PHE A 75 10.03 -6.18 20.42
C PHE A 75 10.22 -5.45 19.07
N SER A 76 11.39 -5.55 18.44
CA SER A 76 11.66 -4.89 17.15
C SER A 76 10.82 -5.50 16.04
N ILE A 77 10.47 -6.79 16.14
CA ILE A 77 9.59 -7.45 15.18
C ILE A 77 8.14 -7.03 15.39
N THR A 78 7.65 -7.01 16.63
CA THR A 78 6.26 -6.60 16.91
C THR A 78 6.02 -5.14 16.56
N GLU A 79 7.00 -4.27 16.85
CA GLU A 79 6.97 -2.88 16.43
C GLU A 79 7.08 -2.75 14.90
N GLY A 80 7.95 -3.54 14.27
CA GLY A 80 8.06 -3.61 12.81
C GLY A 80 6.74 -3.99 12.13
N LEU A 81 6.05 -5.02 12.63
CA LEU A 81 4.73 -5.44 12.14
C LEU A 81 3.66 -4.35 12.33
N SER A 82 3.69 -3.67 13.48
CA SER A 82 2.78 -2.54 13.75
C SER A 82 3.01 -1.39 12.76
N ASN A 83 4.28 -1.11 12.44
CA ASN A 83 4.66 -0.11 11.46
C ASN A 83 4.27 -0.49 10.03
N LEU A 84 4.47 -1.77 9.64
CA LEU A 84 4.00 -2.28 8.35
C LEU A 84 2.49 -2.17 8.21
N ARG A 85 1.74 -2.52 9.27
CA ARG A 85 0.29 -2.38 9.27
C ARG A 85 -0.13 -0.93 9.10
N ARG A 86 0.48 -0.01 9.85
CA ARG A 86 0.20 1.43 9.72
C ARG A 86 0.53 1.96 8.33
N PHE A 87 1.66 1.54 7.75
CA PHE A 87 2.04 1.93 6.39
C PHE A 87 1.00 1.46 5.38
N ALA A 88 0.59 0.19 5.46
CA ALA A 88 -0.48 -0.38 4.64
C ALA A 88 -1.80 0.40 4.77
N ASP A 89 -2.25 0.67 6.00
CA ASP A 89 -3.50 1.41 6.23
C ASP A 89 -3.40 2.87 5.69
N THR A 90 -2.23 3.52 5.82
CA THR A 90 -2.00 4.88 5.29
C THR A 90 -2.02 4.89 3.76
N LEU A 91 -1.33 3.93 3.14
CA LEU A 91 -1.32 3.81 1.69
C LEU A 91 -2.73 3.55 1.17
N HIS A 92 -3.46 2.64 1.81
CA HIS A 92 -4.85 2.35 1.45
C HIS A 92 -5.78 3.56 1.59
N ALA A 93 -5.57 4.40 2.61
CA ALA A 93 -6.34 5.65 2.75
C ALA A 93 -6.06 6.62 1.59
N ILE A 94 -4.80 6.76 1.17
CA ILE A 94 -4.41 7.58 0.01
C ILE A 94 -4.99 7.00 -1.27
N GLU A 95 -4.85 5.68 -1.47
CA GLU A 95 -5.39 4.97 -2.62
C GLU A 95 -6.90 5.20 -2.75
N ARG A 96 -7.59 5.10 -1.60
CA ARG A 96 -9.02 5.27 -1.54
C ARG A 96 -9.44 6.70 -1.88
N GLU A 97 -8.80 7.69 -1.27
CA GLU A 97 -9.16 9.10 -1.43
C GLU A 97 -8.91 9.61 -2.85
N PHE A 98 -7.81 9.22 -3.48
CA PHE A 98 -7.35 9.83 -4.73
C PHE A 98 -7.58 8.98 -5.98
N PHE A 99 -7.76 7.66 -5.85
CA PHE A 99 -7.81 6.75 -7.01
C PHE A 99 -9.04 5.84 -7.05
N THR A 100 -9.92 5.86 -6.04
CA THR A 100 -11.20 5.14 -6.11
C THR A 100 -12.12 5.80 -7.12
N LYS A 101 -12.85 4.97 -7.87
CA LYS A 101 -13.80 5.41 -8.88
C LYS A 101 -15.10 4.64 -8.73
N GLU A 102 -16.20 5.29 -9.09
CA GLU A 102 -17.47 4.60 -9.31
C GLU A 102 -17.40 3.87 -10.66
N VAL A 103 -17.52 2.55 -10.63
CA VAL A 103 -17.62 1.69 -11.81
C VAL A 103 -18.99 1.00 -11.81
N PRO A 104 -19.54 0.64 -12.98
CA PRO A 104 -20.81 -0.09 -13.03
C PRO A 104 -20.70 -1.41 -12.27
N ASP A 105 -21.73 -1.72 -11.48
CA ASP A 105 -21.83 -3.03 -10.83
C ASP A 105 -22.23 -4.10 -11.87
N GLU A 106 -21.33 -5.06 -12.07
CA GLU A 106 -21.53 -6.19 -12.98
C GLU A 106 -22.61 -7.16 -12.48
N GLU A 107 -22.83 -7.23 -11.17
CA GLU A 107 -23.83 -8.09 -10.55
C GLU A 107 -25.21 -7.42 -10.48
N CYS A 108 -25.26 -6.09 -10.33
CA CYS A 108 -26.51 -5.33 -10.20
C CYS A 108 -26.68 -4.24 -11.28
N LYS A 109 -27.50 -4.54 -12.30
CA LYS A 109 -27.74 -3.62 -13.41
C LYS A 109 -28.31 -2.28 -12.95
N GLY A 110 -27.55 -1.21 -13.22
CA GLY A 110 -27.94 0.16 -12.93
C GLY A 110 -27.40 0.69 -11.61
N GLU A 111 -26.67 -0.14 -10.86
CA GLU A 111 -25.92 0.28 -9.67
C GLU A 111 -24.44 0.49 -10.02
N THR A 112 -23.74 1.24 -9.18
CA THR A 112 -22.30 1.47 -9.27
C THR A 112 -21.63 1.04 -7.97
N VAL A 113 -20.38 0.61 -8.08
CA VAL A 113 -19.53 0.22 -6.96
C VAL A 113 -18.27 1.07 -6.97
N GLU A 114 -17.78 1.43 -5.78
CA GLU A 114 -16.48 2.07 -5.60
C GLU A 114 -15.37 1.02 -5.73
N GLU A 115 -14.52 1.17 -6.75
CA GLU A 115 -13.36 0.32 -6.96
C GLU A 115 -12.07 1.15 -7.05
N CYS A 116 -11.02 0.67 -6.38
CA CYS A 116 -9.67 1.21 -6.50
C CYS A 116 -8.84 0.28 -7.40
N PRO A 117 -8.26 0.77 -8.52
CA PRO A 117 -7.42 -0.04 -9.40
C PRO A 117 -6.14 -0.56 -8.73
N LEU A 118 -5.71 0.09 -7.65
CA LEU A 118 -4.54 -0.28 -6.88
C LEU A 118 -4.94 -1.32 -5.84
N ALA A 119 -4.57 -2.58 -6.10
CA ALA A 119 -4.99 -3.71 -5.30
C ALA A 119 -3.82 -4.43 -4.61
N TRP A 120 -4.13 -5.05 -3.48
CA TRP A 120 -3.21 -5.94 -2.79
C TRP A 120 -2.88 -7.17 -3.64
N GLY A 121 -1.63 -7.63 -3.57
CA GLY A 121 -1.15 -8.81 -4.28
C GLY A 121 -0.55 -8.55 -5.66
N MET A 122 -0.59 -7.31 -6.15
CA MET A 122 0.16 -6.90 -7.35
C MET A 122 1.67 -6.99 -7.12
N SER A 123 2.44 -7.32 -8.16
CA SER A 123 3.89 -7.12 -8.13
C SER A 123 4.23 -5.63 -8.04
N VAL A 124 5.45 -5.30 -7.60
CA VAL A 124 5.90 -3.90 -7.53
C VAL A 124 5.80 -3.22 -8.90
N GLU A 125 6.16 -3.92 -9.98
CA GLU A 125 6.10 -3.41 -11.34
C GLU A 125 4.66 -3.15 -11.79
N GLN A 126 3.75 -4.07 -11.50
CA GLN A 126 2.33 -3.93 -11.81
C GLN A 126 1.70 -2.78 -11.04
N TYR A 127 1.94 -2.71 -9.74
CA TYR A 127 1.43 -1.65 -8.88
C TYR A 127 1.91 -0.27 -9.37
N VAL A 128 3.20 -0.14 -9.67
CA VAL A 128 3.77 1.12 -10.17
C VAL A 128 3.22 1.47 -11.56
N ALA A 129 2.98 0.50 -12.44
CA ALA A 129 2.37 0.73 -13.74
C ALA A 129 0.94 1.28 -13.62
N GLU A 130 0.09 0.66 -12.80
CA GLU A 130 -1.28 1.14 -12.57
C GLU A 130 -1.30 2.49 -11.83
N PHE A 131 -0.39 2.70 -10.88
CA PHE A 131 -0.26 3.99 -10.20
C PHE A 131 0.08 5.13 -11.17
N ARG A 132 0.97 4.88 -12.14
CA ARG A 132 1.29 5.87 -13.19
C ARG A 132 0.08 6.18 -14.06
N LYS A 133 -0.74 5.17 -14.39
CA LYS A 133 -1.97 5.35 -15.17
C LYS A 133 -2.98 6.22 -14.39
N CYS A 134 -3.21 5.90 -13.12
CA CYS A 134 -4.08 6.70 -12.26
C CYS A 134 -3.59 8.16 -12.14
N LEU A 135 -2.29 8.37 -11.97
CA LEU A 135 -1.71 9.72 -11.97
C LEU A 135 -1.87 10.46 -13.30
N ALA A 136 -1.78 9.76 -14.43
CA ALA A 136 -1.97 10.36 -15.74
C ALA A 136 -3.42 10.86 -15.91
N GLU A 137 -4.40 10.07 -15.49
CA GLU A 137 -5.82 10.42 -15.52
C GLU A 137 -6.14 11.61 -14.60
N VAL A 138 -5.59 11.63 -13.38
CA VAL A 138 -5.75 12.79 -12.47
C VAL A 138 -5.15 14.06 -13.08
N ARG A 139 -3.97 13.95 -13.70
CA ARG A 139 -3.32 15.08 -14.40
C ARG A 139 -4.13 15.54 -15.59
N GLU A 140 -4.70 14.63 -16.36
CA GLU A 140 -5.57 14.92 -17.50
C GLU A 140 -6.84 15.66 -17.04
N SER A 141 -7.50 15.15 -16.00
CA SER A 141 -8.67 15.80 -15.40
C SER A 141 -8.36 17.25 -14.95
N ALA A 142 -7.26 17.44 -14.22
CA ALA A 142 -6.83 18.76 -13.76
C ALA A 142 -6.49 19.71 -14.92
N ARG A 143 -5.85 19.23 -15.99
CA ARG A 143 -5.60 20.02 -17.21
C ARG A 143 -6.91 20.42 -17.89
N ASN A 144 -7.83 19.48 -18.04
CA ASN A 144 -9.15 19.72 -18.64
C ASN A 144 -9.95 20.75 -17.85
N GLU A 145 -9.90 20.68 -16.52
CA GLU A 145 -10.49 21.68 -15.62
C GLU A 145 -9.85 23.05 -15.77
N GLY A 146 -8.50 23.13 -15.80
CA GLY A 146 -7.78 24.39 -16.02
C GLY A 146 -8.11 25.05 -17.36
N ILE A 147 -8.20 24.26 -18.44
CA ILE A 147 -8.60 24.74 -19.77
C ILE A 147 -10.05 25.24 -19.77
N ASN A 148 -10.97 24.48 -19.17
CA ASN A 148 -12.36 24.91 -18.98
C ASN A 148 -12.45 26.22 -18.20
N TYR A 149 -11.66 26.35 -17.14
CA TYR A 149 -11.62 27.54 -16.32
C TYR A 149 -11.15 28.75 -17.13
N ALA A 150 -10.06 28.63 -17.89
CA ALA A 150 -9.54 29.69 -18.75
C ALA A 150 -10.57 30.13 -19.82
N ALA A 151 -11.18 29.17 -20.52
CA ALA A 151 -12.24 29.44 -21.50
C ALA A 151 -13.46 30.14 -20.85
N SER A 152 -13.87 29.68 -19.66
CA SER A 152 -14.98 30.28 -18.91
C SER A 152 -14.67 31.70 -18.46
N ARG A 153 -13.44 31.98 -18.03
CA ARG A 153 -12.99 33.33 -17.66
C ARG A 153 -12.98 34.27 -18.86
N LEU A 154 -12.56 33.80 -20.04
CA LEU A 154 -12.62 34.58 -21.28
C LEU A 154 -14.07 34.92 -21.66
N ALA A 155 -14.96 33.92 -21.65
CA ALA A 155 -16.37 34.13 -21.95
C ALA A 155 -17.04 35.10 -20.95
N ALA A 156 -16.72 34.98 -19.66
CA ALA A 156 -17.21 35.89 -18.63
C ALA A 156 -16.69 37.32 -18.85
N ALA A 157 -15.41 37.49 -19.19
CA ALA A 157 -14.84 38.81 -19.47
C ALA A 157 -15.55 39.52 -20.63
N PHE A 158 -15.90 38.79 -21.69
CA PHE A 158 -16.73 39.30 -22.78
C PHE A 158 -18.15 39.67 -22.31
N ASN A 159 -18.85 38.75 -21.63
CA ASN A 159 -20.23 38.98 -21.17
C ASN A 159 -20.35 40.17 -20.20
N HIS A 160 -19.29 40.50 -19.46
CA HIS A 160 -19.25 41.65 -18.56
C HIS A 160 -18.68 42.93 -19.21
N GLY A 161 -18.39 42.91 -20.52
CA GLY A 161 -17.97 44.09 -21.27
C GLY A 161 -16.50 44.48 -21.10
N PHE A 162 -15.64 43.60 -20.55
CA PHE A 162 -14.19 43.84 -20.47
C PHE A 162 -13.49 43.63 -21.82
N ILE A 163 -14.15 42.94 -22.75
CA ILE A 163 -13.63 42.65 -24.10
C ILE A 163 -14.63 43.23 -25.11
N ASP A 164 -14.22 44.29 -25.81
CA ASP A 164 -15.00 44.92 -26.87
C ASP A 164 -14.61 44.34 -28.24
N LYS A 165 -15.08 43.12 -28.50
CA LYS A 165 -14.83 42.38 -29.75
C LYS A 165 -16.12 41.73 -30.25
N PRO A 166 -16.25 41.46 -31.56
CA PRO A 166 -17.39 40.72 -32.08
C PRO A 166 -17.51 39.34 -31.43
N VAL A 167 -18.74 38.89 -31.16
CA VAL A 167 -19.01 37.58 -30.54
C VAL A 167 -18.38 36.42 -31.33
N ALA A 168 -18.27 36.55 -32.66
CA ALA A 168 -17.63 35.55 -33.51
C ALA A 168 -16.13 35.39 -33.18
N GLU A 169 -15.40 36.49 -33.00
CA GLU A 169 -13.97 36.44 -32.64
C GLU A 169 -13.78 35.82 -31.24
N VAL A 170 -14.61 36.19 -30.27
CA VAL A 170 -14.54 35.64 -28.91
C VAL A 170 -14.90 34.15 -28.90
N LEU A 171 -15.89 33.74 -29.69
CA LEU A 171 -16.25 32.33 -29.86
C LEU A 171 -15.09 31.53 -30.44
N ASP A 172 -14.42 32.04 -31.47
CA ASP A 172 -13.29 31.36 -32.10
C ASP A 172 -12.12 31.19 -31.12
N VAL A 173 -11.77 32.23 -30.36
CA VAL A 173 -10.73 32.13 -29.32
C VAL A 173 -11.15 31.17 -28.19
N THR A 174 -12.41 31.22 -27.76
CA THR A 174 -12.92 30.30 -26.72
C THR A 174 -12.86 28.85 -27.19
N ARG A 175 -13.22 28.58 -28.45
CA ARG A 175 -13.09 27.26 -29.08
C ARG A 175 -11.64 26.82 -29.19
N MET A 176 -10.74 27.72 -29.59
CA MET A 176 -9.30 27.46 -29.67
C MET A 176 -8.71 27.08 -28.30
N ILE A 177 -9.16 27.71 -27.21
CA ILE A 177 -8.74 27.31 -25.85
C ILE A 177 -9.28 25.92 -25.52
N LEU A 178 -10.57 25.65 -25.81
CA LEU A 178 -11.19 24.36 -25.51
C LEU A 178 -10.62 23.20 -26.35
N SER A 179 -10.20 23.45 -27.59
CA SER A 179 -9.58 22.43 -28.46
C SER A 179 -8.24 21.94 -27.92
N ALA A 180 -7.56 22.72 -27.06
CA ALA A 180 -6.33 22.30 -26.41
C ALA A 180 -6.47 21.00 -25.59
N LYS A 181 -7.69 20.61 -25.20
CA LYS A 181 -7.94 19.30 -24.57
C LYS A 181 -7.67 18.15 -25.53
N GLU A 182 -8.16 18.26 -26.76
CA GLU A 182 -7.95 17.25 -27.80
C GLU A 182 -6.48 17.22 -28.21
N ASP A 183 -5.83 18.39 -28.29
CA ASP A 183 -4.40 18.50 -28.60
C ASP A 183 -3.54 17.78 -27.54
N LEU A 184 -3.82 18.00 -26.25
CA LEU A 184 -3.07 17.36 -25.15
C LEU A 184 -3.38 15.88 -24.96
N ALA A 185 -4.56 15.41 -25.39
CA ALA A 185 -4.91 14.00 -25.39
C ALA A 185 -4.17 13.24 -26.51
N ASN A 186 -3.99 13.89 -27.67
CA ASN A 186 -3.33 13.29 -28.84
C ASN A 186 -1.80 13.43 -28.81
N ASP A 187 -1.27 14.49 -28.19
CA ASP A 187 0.17 14.69 -27.99
C ASP A 187 0.46 15.02 -26.52
N SER A 188 0.95 14.02 -25.78
CA SER A 188 1.23 14.17 -24.34
C SER A 188 2.41 15.10 -24.06
N LEU A 189 3.23 15.37 -25.09
CA LEU A 189 4.28 16.37 -25.08
C LEU A 189 3.68 17.67 -25.63
N PRO A 190 3.58 18.74 -24.82
CA PRO A 190 3.01 19.96 -25.36
C PRO A 190 3.91 20.51 -26.46
N ALA A 191 3.29 21.14 -27.46
CA ALA A 191 3.96 21.59 -28.67
C ALA A 191 5.22 22.42 -28.34
N ALA A 192 6.30 22.20 -29.09
CA ALA A 192 7.59 22.88 -28.91
C ALA A 192 7.56 24.39 -29.20
N ASP A 193 6.36 24.96 -29.44
CA ASP A 193 6.11 26.34 -29.85
C ASP A 193 6.08 27.35 -28.69
N GLY A 194 6.22 26.89 -27.44
CA GLY A 194 6.36 27.77 -26.27
C GLY A 194 5.03 28.17 -25.61
N LEU A 195 3.91 27.52 -25.95
CA LEU A 195 2.61 27.70 -25.27
C LEU A 195 2.57 27.17 -23.80
N PHE A 196 3.71 26.75 -23.25
CA PHE A 196 3.88 26.31 -21.87
C PHE A 196 3.92 27.46 -20.86
N GLY A 197 2.89 28.30 -20.79
CA GLY A 197 2.79 29.36 -19.77
C GLY A 197 3.78 30.53 -19.91
N GLU A 198 5.04 30.28 -20.27
CA GLU A 198 6.10 31.27 -20.44
C GLU A 198 5.70 32.36 -21.44
N TYR A 199 5.00 32.01 -22.52
CA TYR A 199 4.51 33.00 -23.48
C TYR A 199 3.53 33.98 -22.82
N ALA A 200 2.56 33.47 -22.05
CA ALA A 200 1.58 34.31 -21.36
C ALA A 200 2.24 35.16 -20.27
N GLU A 201 3.19 34.61 -19.52
CA GLU A 201 3.97 35.33 -18.50
C GLU A 201 4.82 36.46 -19.12
N LYS A 202 5.56 36.16 -20.19
CA LYS A 202 6.34 37.16 -20.95
C LYS A 202 5.43 38.25 -21.53
N ALA A 203 4.28 37.88 -22.09
CA ALA A 203 3.31 38.84 -22.61
C ALA A 203 2.80 39.79 -21.50
N ILE A 204 2.53 39.28 -20.29
CA ILE A 204 2.15 40.10 -19.14
C ILE A 204 3.25 41.10 -18.79
N GLU A 205 4.51 40.65 -18.72
CA GLU A 205 5.66 41.53 -18.42
C GLU A 205 5.81 42.64 -19.47
N GLU A 206 5.70 42.28 -20.75
CA GLU A 206 5.80 43.20 -21.88
C GLU A 206 4.66 44.24 -21.86
N TRP A 207 3.42 43.80 -21.72
CA TRP A 207 2.26 44.70 -21.65
C TRP A 207 2.34 45.62 -20.43
N ALA A 208 2.75 45.10 -19.27
CA ALA A 208 2.96 45.91 -18.08
C ALA A 208 4.07 46.95 -18.26
N ALA A 209 5.13 46.64 -19.01
CA ALA A 209 6.17 47.60 -19.36
C ALA A 209 5.67 48.67 -20.35
N GLN A 210 4.86 48.29 -21.34
CA GLN A 210 4.24 49.23 -22.29
C GLN A 210 3.31 50.22 -21.57
N LEU A 211 2.46 49.74 -20.66
CA LEU A 211 1.58 50.58 -19.86
C LEU A 211 2.37 51.58 -18.99
N ARG A 212 3.47 51.15 -18.36
CA ARG A 212 4.33 52.05 -17.57
C ARG A 212 4.98 53.16 -18.41
N LYS A 213 5.37 52.86 -19.66
CA LYS A 213 5.93 53.86 -20.58
C LYS A 213 4.86 54.83 -21.11
N GLY A 214 3.64 54.35 -21.35
CA GLY A 214 2.52 55.17 -21.81
C GLY A 214 1.97 56.17 -20.78
N VAL A 215 2.16 55.92 -19.48
CA VAL A 215 1.75 56.83 -18.38
C VAL A 215 2.73 58.01 -18.18
N GLN A 216 3.91 57.97 -18.80
CA GLN A 216 4.92 59.05 -18.73
C GLN A 216 4.89 60.04 -19.91
N SER A 217 3.87 59.98 -20.78
CA SER A 217 3.64 60.93 -21.88
C SER A 217 2.38 61.76 -21.63
#